data_AF-A0A3D1BGI0-F1
#
_entry.id   AF-A0A3D1BGI0-F1
#
_cell.length_a   1.000
_cell.length_b   1.000
_cell.length_c   1.000
_cell.angle_alpha   90.00
_cell.angle_beta   90.00
_cell.angle_gamma   90.00
#
_symmetry.space_group_name_H-M   'P 1'
#
loop_
_entity.id
_entity.type
_entity.pdbx_description
1 polymer ?
#
loop_
_entity_poly.entity_id
_entity_poly.type
_entity_poly.pdbx_seq_one_letter_code
_entity_poly.pdbx_strand_id
1 'polypeptide(L)'
;MLEPDGPWSKISKEAFDRVWSSGGAPPKLDVEEHVELAAWTTFGISSKARWFARVATLTQLREALAWAKERDVPLLVLGGGSNMLLHGDVHALVLQVDIRGVEVSPQGATDAVVSAGAGEPWHGFVMQTLDDGWHGLENLSLIPGNVGASPMQNIGAYGVEVKDHFAWLDAVRIEDGALERFDAAKCNFGYRESVFKREERGKWIIVRVAFHLDR
;
A
#
# COMPACT_ATOMS: atom_id res chain seq x y z
N MET A 1 -32.79 -5.42 8.31
CA MET A 1 -32.79 -3.94 8.28
C MET A 1 -31.49 -3.55 8.94
N LEU A 2 -30.44 -3.35 8.14
CA LEU A 2 -29.08 -3.11 8.63
C LEU A 2 -28.98 -1.65 9.08
N GLU A 3 -28.43 -1.41 10.26
CA GLU A 3 -28.32 -0.07 10.83
C GLU A 3 -27.39 0.83 10.00
N PRO A 4 -27.66 2.15 9.90
CA PRO A 4 -26.93 3.04 8.99
C PRO A 4 -25.53 3.46 9.48
N ASP A 5 -25.19 3.20 10.74
CA ASP A 5 -24.06 3.86 11.43
C ASP A 5 -23.09 2.88 12.09
N GLY A 6 -22.57 1.91 11.31
CA GLY A 6 -21.31 1.24 11.67
C GLY A 6 -20.13 2.23 11.67
N PRO A 7 -18.91 1.84 12.10
CA PRO A 7 -17.74 2.73 12.27
C PRO A 7 -17.22 3.40 10.97
N TRP A 8 -17.99 3.32 9.90
CA TRP A 8 -17.88 3.94 8.59
C TRP A 8 -18.04 5.45 8.64
N SER A 9 -17.08 6.13 9.26
CA SER A 9 -16.75 7.48 8.83
C SER A 9 -15.38 7.46 8.20
N LYS A 10 -15.37 7.78 6.90
CA LYS A 10 -14.24 7.90 5.96
C LYS A 10 -13.88 6.53 5.36
N ILE A 11 -14.44 6.12 4.22
CA ILE A 11 -14.37 6.86 2.96
C ILE A 11 -15.50 6.41 2.01
N SER A 12 -16.41 7.30 1.61
CA SER A 12 -17.25 7.11 0.41
C SER A 12 -16.37 7.20 -0.84
N LYS A 13 -16.84 6.78 -2.02
CA LYS A 13 -16.19 7.06 -3.31
C LYS A 13 -15.69 8.51 -3.41
N GLU A 14 -16.44 9.48 -2.86
CA GLU A 14 -16.08 10.90 -2.81
C GLU A 14 -15.00 11.25 -1.78
N ALA A 15 -14.78 10.44 -0.75
CA ALA A 15 -13.68 10.61 0.18
C ALA A 15 -12.38 9.98 -0.35
N PHE A 16 -12.49 8.96 -1.22
CA PHE A 16 -11.37 8.39 -1.97
C PHE A 16 -10.98 9.38 -3.06
N ASP A 17 -11.98 9.92 -3.76
CA ASP A 17 -11.81 11.03 -4.70
C ASP A 17 -11.40 12.34 -4.02
N ARG A 18 -11.67 12.61 -2.73
CA ARG A 18 -11.13 13.79 -2.02
C ARG A 18 -9.65 13.66 -1.64
N VAL A 19 -9.13 12.44 -1.52
CA VAL A 19 -7.68 12.20 -1.52
C VAL A 19 -7.09 12.51 -2.92
N TRP A 20 -7.92 12.48 -3.98
CA TRP A 20 -7.57 12.74 -5.38
C TRP A 20 -7.98 14.09 -5.98
N SER A 21 -8.90 14.81 -5.36
CA SER A 21 -9.45 16.07 -5.83
C SER A 21 -9.45 17.05 -4.67
N SER A 22 -8.54 18.01 -4.81
CA SER A 22 -8.41 19.25 -4.07
C SER A 22 -9.73 19.76 -3.48
N GLY A 23 -10.02 19.40 -2.22
CA GLY A 23 -11.16 19.93 -1.45
C GLY A 23 -10.77 20.51 -0.08
N GLY A 24 -9.50 20.39 0.30
CA GLY A 24 -8.87 21.01 1.46
C GLY A 24 -7.35 21.04 1.22
N ALA A 25 -6.62 21.97 1.83
CA ALA A 25 -5.16 21.99 1.70
C ALA A 25 -4.63 20.65 2.23
N PRO A 26 -3.99 19.82 1.39
CA PRO A 26 -3.44 18.56 1.86
C PRO A 26 -2.39 18.87 2.93
N PRO A 27 -2.22 18.00 3.95
CA PRO A 27 -1.12 18.16 4.89
C PRO A 27 0.19 18.23 4.09
N LYS A 28 0.99 19.25 4.37
CA LYS A 28 2.28 19.46 3.72
C LYS A 28 3.19 18.25 3.99
N LEU A 29 4.05 17.89 3.05
CA LEU A 29 5.13 16.94 3.32
C LEU A 29 5.98 17.42 4.52
N ASP A 30 6.19 16.52 5.47
CA ASP A 30 7.14 16.69 6.56
C ASP A 30 8.30 15.72 6.37
N VAL A 31 9.53 16.22 6.47
CA VAL A 31 10.76 15.45 6.26
C VAL A 31 11.63 15.60 7.50
N GLU A 32 11.79 14.49 8.21
CA GLU A 32 12.59 14.40 9.42
C GLU A 32 13.99 13.88 9.09
N GLU A 33 15.01 14.32 9.83
CA GLU A 33 16.40 13.83 9.69
C GLU A 33 16.78 12.87 10.81
N HIS A 34 17.63 11.89 10.49
CA HIS A 34 18.25 10.96 11.46
C HIS A 34 17.24 10.14 12.29
N VAL A 35 16.14 9.71 11.66
CA VAL A 35 15.07 8.93 12.30
C VAL A 35 15.49 7.48 12.55
N GLU A 36 15.29 6.98 13.76
CA GLU A 36 15.52 5.57 14.12
C GLU A 36 14.48 4.64 13.47
N LEU A 37 14.96 3.62 12.77
CA LEU A 37 14.16 2.69 11.96
C LEU A 37 13.82 1.38 12.68
N ALA A 38 14.38 1.11 13.86
CA ALA A 38 14.10 -0.12 14.61
C ALA A 38 12.59 -0.35 14.82
N ALA A 39 11.83 0.69 15.16
CA ALA A 39 10.38 0.61 15.37
C ALA A 39 9.57 0.41 14.07
N TRP A 40 10.20 0.54 12.91
CA TRP A 40 9.55 0.48 11.60
C TRP A 40 9.87 -0.80 10.83
N THR A 41 10.69 -1.68 11.39
CA THR A 41 11.00 -3.00 10.83
C THR A 41 10.75 -4.07 11.87
N THR A 42 10.25 -5.23 11.42
CA THR A 42 9.94 -6.33 12.35
C THR A 42 11.18 -7.00 12.95
N PHE A 43 12.35 -6.86 12.32
CA PHE A 43 13.62 -7.31 12.89
C PHE A 43 14.07 -6.46 14.08
N GLY A 44 13.61 -5.21 14.20
CA GLY A 44 13.95 -4.33 15.31
C GLY A 44 15.43 -3.94 15.38
N ILE A 45 16.17 -4.06 14.28
CA ILE A 45 17.59 -3.72 14.22
C ILE A 45 17.75 -2.20 14.13
N SER A 46 18.56 -1.63 15.03
CA SER A 46 18.83 -0.20 15.02
C SER A 46 19.53 0.21 13.73
N SER A 47 18.96 1.22 13.08
CA SER A 47 19.45 1.84 11.86
C SER A 47 18.79 3.20 11.72
N LYS A 48 19.50 4.21 11.20
CA LYS A 48 18.94 5.54 11.03
C LYS A 48 18.67 5.85 9.56
N ALA A 49 17.49 6.36 9.26
CA ALA A 49 17.23 7.03 8.00
C ALA A 49 17.91 8.40 8.02
N ARG A 50 18.65 8.75 6.96
CA ARG A 50 19.15 10.12 6.84
C ARG A 50 18.00 11.11 6.72
N TRP A 51 17.01 10.78 5.89
CA TRP A 51 15.75 11.48 5.79
C TRP A 51 14.59 10.49 5.88
N PHE A 52 13.51 10.89 6.54
CA PHE A 52 12.29 10.09 6.66
C PHE A 52 11.09 10.96 6.35
N ALA A 53 10.15 10.42 5.59
CA ALA A 53 8.85 11.05 5.38
C ALA A 53 7.74 10.01 5.39
N ARG A 54 6.62 10.34 6.00
CA ARG A 54 5.37 9.58 5.92
C ARG A 54 4.42 10.30 4.97
N VAL A 55 3.85 9.56 4.02
CA VAL A 55 2.89 10.11 3.05
C VAL A 55 1.55 9.41 3.16
N ALA A 56 0.49 10.19 3.38
CA ALA A 56 -0.88 9.71 3.51
C ALA A 56 -1.75 10.06 2.29
N THR A 57 -1.21 10.79 1.31
CA THR A 57 -1.90 11.22 0.09
C THR A 57 -0.97 11.15 -1.13
N LEU A 58 -1.52 11.15 -2.35
CA LEU A 58 -0.70 11.25 -3.57
C LEU A 58 -0.02 12.59 -3.72
N THR A 59 -0.62 13.67 -3.21
CA THR A 59 0.01 14.98 -3.22
C THR A 59 1.30 14.96 -2.40
N GLN A 60 1.24 14.46 -1.17
CA GLN A 60 2.44 14.26 -0.34
C GLN A 60 3.43 13.30 -0.97
N LEU A 61 2.96 12.21 -1.61
CA LEU A 61 3.83 11.29 -2.34
C LEU A 61 4.60 12.02 -3.45
N ARG A 62 3.91 12.80 -4.28
CA ARG A 62 4.52 13.57 -5.37
C ARG A 62 5.46 14.66 -4.84
N GLU A 63 5.09 15.33 -3.75
CA GLU A 63 5.98 16.27 -3.05
C GLU A 63 7.26 15.57 -2.57
N ALA A 64 7.17 14.36 -2.03
CA ALA A 64 8.33 13.58 -1.60
C ALA A 64 9.23 13.16 -2.77
N LEU A 65 8.63 12.73 -3.88
CA LEU A 65 9.36 12.41 -5.11
C LEU A 65 10.09 13.64 -5.67
N ALA A 66 9.42 14.80 -5.71
CA ALA A 66 10.02 16.06 -6.12
C ALA A 66 11.16 16.48 -5.19
N TRP A 67 10.95 16.41 -3.87
CA TRP A 67 11.94 16.73 -2.85
C TRP A 67 13.22 15.91 -3.01
N ALA A 68 13.07 14.60 -3.24
CA ALA A 68 14.19 13.67 -3.43
C ALA A 68 14.93 13.95 -4.75
N LYS A 69 14.19 14.18 -5.83
CA LYS A 69 14.74 14.49 -7.16
C LYS A 69 15.52 15.81 -7.17
N GLU A 70 14.98 16.86 -6.56
CA GLU A 70 15.65 18.18 -6.45
C GLU A 70 16.98 18.12 -5.71
N ARG A 71 17.14 17.16 -4.80
CA ARG A 71 18.32 17.01 -3.93
C ARG A 71 19.24 15.87 -4.34
N ASP A 72 18.92 15.17 -5.43
CA ASP A 72 19.62 13.96 -5.87
C ASP A 72 19.76 12.91 -4.75
N VAL A 73 18.68 12.74 -3.97
CA VAL A 73 18.62 11.81 -2.84
C VAL A 73 17.95 10.50 -3.26
N PRO A 74 18.58 9.33 -3.02
CA PRO A 74 17.95 8.04 -3.28
C PRO A 74 16.66 7.86 -2.47
N LEU A 75 15.76 7.01 -2.97
CA LEU A 75 14.51 6.65 -2.29
C LEU A 75 14.58 5.21 -1.78
N LEU A 76 14.12 4.99 -0.54
CA LEU A 76 13.80 3.66 -0.01
C LEU A 76 12.33 3.65 0.42
N VAL A 77 11.49 2.90 -0.28
CA VAL A 77 10.07 2.79 0.06
C VAL A 77 9.87 1.77 1.17
N LEU A 78 9.16 2.16 2.22
CA LEU A 78 8.89 1.36 3.40
C LEU A 78 7.38 1.15 3.57
N GLY A 79 6.95 -0.11 3.47
CA GLY A 79 5.61 -0.54 3.92
C GLY A 79 5.60 -0.75 5.44
N GLY A 80 5.09 -1.90 5.90
CA GLY A 80 5.14 -2.27 7.33
C GLY A 80 6.49 -2.87 7.80
N GLY A 81 7.53 -2.87 6.97
CA GLY A 81 8.87 -3.36 7.34
C GLY A 81 8.96 -4.83 7.76
N SER A 82 7.98 -5.65 7.37
CA SER A 82 7.91 -7.08 7.73
C SER A 82 8.79 -8.00 6.88
N ASN A 83 9.35 -7.47 5.80
CA ASN A 83 10.19 -8.21 4.84
C ASN A 83 11.43 -7.41 4.44
N MET A 84 12.02 -6.68 5.39
CA MET A 84 13.25 -5.91 5.15
C MET A 84 14.26 -6.13 6.26
N LEU A 85 15.51 -6.35 5.84
CA LEU A 85 16.67 -6.42 6.72
C LEU A 85 17.56 -5.21 6.43
N LEU A 86 17.58 -4.25 7.35
CA LEU A 86 18.46 -3.08 7.26
C LEU A 86 19.79 -3.43 7.95
N HIS A 87 20.90 -3.25 7.23
CA HIS A 87 22.23 -3.65 7.68
C HIS A 87 23.14 -2.47 8.04
N GLY A 88 22.54 -1.34 8.46
CA GLY A 88 23.21 -0.10 8.80
C GLY A 88 22.34 1.11 8.50
N ASP A 89 22.90 2.30 8.72
CA ASP A 89 22.22 3.56 8.42
C ASP A 89 21.88 3.67 6.93
N VAL A 90 20.70 4.22 6.65
CA VAL A 90 20.14 4.38 5.32
C VAL A 90 20.35 5.83 4.86
N HIS A 91 21.31 6.03 3.97
CA HIS A 91 21.61 7.34 3.37
C HIS A 91 20.68 7.66 2.18
N ALA A 92 19.38 7.66 2.44
CA ALA A 92 18.31 7.89 1.47
C ALA A 92 17.12 8.60 2.15
N LEU A 93 16.15 9.06 1.35
CA LEU A 93 14.81 9.36 1.85
C LEU A 93 14.05 8.04 2.02
N VAL A 94 13.87 7.64 3.28
CA VAL A 94 12.99 6.53 3.65
C VAL A 94 11.54 7.04 3.62
N LEU A 95 10.75 6.49 2.72
CA LEU A 95 9.41 6.95 2.43
C LEU A 95 8.40 5.92 2.91
N GLN A 96 7.71 6.22 4.01
CA GLN A 96 6.64 5.38 4.51
C GLN A 96 5.32 5.69 3.81
N VAL A 97 4.75 4.68 3.15
CA VAL A 97 3.43 4.80 2.50
C VAL A 97 2.33 4.47 3.51
N ASP A 98 1.58 5.49 3.93
CA ASP A 98 0.48 5.42 4.90
C ASP A 98 -0.86 5.88 4.27
N ILE A 99 -1.01 5.66 2.96
CA ILE A 99 -2.27 5.92 2.23
C ILE A 99 -3.28 4.85 2.63
N ARG A 100 -4.34 5.23 3.35
CA ARG A 100 -5.36 4.34 3.91
C ARG A 100 -6.74 4.58 3.32
N GLY A 101 -7.67 3.68 3.62
CA GLY A 101 -9.05 3.67 3.15
C GLY A 101 -9.40 2.36 2.48
N VAL A 102 -10.63 1.90 2.67
CA VAL A 102 -11.21 0.71 2.02
C VAL A 102 -12.48 1.14 1.26
N GLU A 103 -12.63 0.66 0.02
CA GLU A 103 -13.79 0.90 -0.84
C GLU A 103 -14.32 -0.43 -1.37
N VAL A 104 -15.63 -0.63 -1.25
CA VAL A 104 -16.34 -1.81 -1.79
C VAL A 104 -17.11 -1.40 -3.03
N SER A 105 -16.84 -2.07 -4.15
CA SER A 105 -17.51 -1.88 -5.44
C SER A 105 -18.25 -3.16 -5.86
N PRO A 106 -19.56 -3.29 -5.56
CA PRO A 106 -20.35 -4.46 -5.93
C PRO A 106 -20.31 -4.72 -7.44
N GLN A 107 -20.15 -5.99 -7.83
CA GLN A 107 -20.19 -6.47 -9.22
C GLN A 107 -21.46 -7.28 -9.53
N GLY A 108 -22.21 -7.66 -8.49
CA GLY A 108 -23.42 -8.46 -8.59
C GLY A 108 -24.13 -8.56 -7.24
N ALA A 109 -24.92 -9.62 -7.07
CA ALA A 109 -25.62 -9.89 -5.81
C ALA A 109 -24.68 -10.42 -4.71
N THR A 110 -23.65 -11.17 -5.08
CA THR A 110 -22.72 -11.87 -4.17
C THR A 110 -21.27 -11.51 -4.40
N ASP A 111 -20.93 -10.76 -5.46
CA ASP A 111 -19.55 -10.46 -5.84
C ASP A 111 -19.23 -8.97 -5.67
N ALA A 112 -18.01 -8.66 -5.23
CA ALA A 112 -17.51 -7.30 -5.18
C ALA A 112 -16.02 -7.21 -5.54
N VAL A 113 -15.63 -6.01 -5.96
CA VAL A 113 -14.23 -5.58 -5.96
C VAL A 113 -14.02 -4.74 -4.71
N VAL A 114 -13.20 -5.22 -3.78
CA VAL A 114 -12.83 -4.50 -2.57
C VAL A 114 -11.42 -3.96 -2.74
N SER A 115 -11.26 -2.64 -2.66
CA SER A 115 -9.96 -1.98 -2.80
C SER A 115 -9.53 -1.30 -1.51
N ALA A 116 -8.22 -1.33 -1.24
CA ALA A 116 -7.63 -0.77 -0.03
C ALA A 116 -6.36 0.03 -0.35
N GLY A 117 -6.17 1.12 0.38
CA GLY A 117 -4.96 1.93 0.32
C GLY A 117 -3.72 1.11 0.70
N ALA A 118 -2.59 1.40 0.06
CA ALA A 118 -1.35 0.66 0.25
C ALA A 118 -0.81 0.65 1.70
N GLY A 119 -1.19 1.64 2.50
CA GLY A 119 -0.82 1.78 3.90
C GLY A 119 -1.68 0.98 4.88
N GLU A 120 -2.77 0.35 4.43
CA GLU A 120 -3.61 -0.46 5.32
C GLU A 120 -2.82 -1.65 5.88
N PRO A 121 -2.84 -1.91 7.20
CA PRO A 121 -2.27 -3.12 7.79
C PRO A 121 -2.96 -4.36 7.22
N TRP A 122 -2.18 -5.28 6.64
CA TRP A 122 -2.72 -6.43 5.90
C TRP A 122 -3.70 -7.27 6.71
N HIS A 123 -3.29 -7.72 7.89
CA HIS A 123 -4.17 -8.55 8.73
C HIS A 123 -5.44 -7.80 9.16
N GLY A 124 -5.32 -6.51 9.50
CA GLY A 124 -6.48 -5.68 9.85
C GLY A 124 -7.47 -5.59 8.69
N PHE A 125 -6.97 -5.40 7.46
CA PHE A 125 -7.77 -5.41 6.24
C PHE A 125 -8.47 -6.77 6.03
N VAL A 126 -7.76 -7.90 6.17
CA VAL A 126 -8.39 -9.24 6.04
C VAL A 126 -9.49 -9.47 7.08
N MET A 127 -9.27 -9.07 8.33
CA MET A 127 -10.32 -9.20 9.36
C MET A 127 -11.53 -8.35 9.03
N GLN A 128 -11.31 -7.12 8.57
CA GLN A 128 -12.39 -6.23 8.15
C GLN A 128 -13.21 -6.82 7.00
N THR A 129 -12.58 -7.41 5.98
CA THR A 129 -13.34 -8.05 4.88
C THR A 129 -14.22 -9.18 5.40
N LEU A 130 -13.70 -10.01 6.32
CA LEU A 130 -14.44 -11.12 6.89
C LEU A 130 -15.60 -10.67 7.79
N ASP A 131 -15.40 -9.62 8.59
CA ASP A 131 -16.44 -9.03 9.44
C ASP A 131 -17.61 -8.47 8.59
N ASP A 132 -17.31 -7.96 7.40
CA ASP A 132 -18.29 -7.48 6.41
C ASP A 132 -18.96 -8.60 5.60
N GLY A 133 -18.49 -9.85 5.77
CA GLY A 133 -18.97 -11.02 5.05
C GLY A 133 -18.40 -11.17 3.64
N TRP A 134 -17.24 -10.56 3.36
CA TRP A 134 -16.48 -10.78 2.14
C TRP A 134 -15.40 -11.83 2.35
N HIS A 135 -15.42 -12.88 1.53
CA HIS A 135 -14.56 -14.06 1.60
C HIS A 135 -13.52 -14.07 0.47
N GLY A 136 -12.47 -14.87 0.65
CA GLY A 136 -11.35 -15.07 -0.28
C GLY A 136 -9.96 -14.76 0.29
N LEU A 137 -9.87 -13.95 1.36
CA LEU A 137 -8.57 -13.56 1.94
C LEU A 137 -8.25 -14.28 3.26
N GLU A 138 -9.14 -15.11 3.78
CA GLU A 138 -9.01 -15.77 5.09
C GLU A 138 -7.72 -16.59 5.22
N ASN A 139 -7.29 -17.29 4.16
CA ASN A 139 -6.04 -18.06 4.14
C ASN A 139 -4.80 -17.17 4.26
N LEU A 140 -4.92 -15.87 4.03
CA LEU A 140 -3.84 -14.90 4.13
C LEU A 140 -3.86 -14.12 5.45
N SER A 141 -4.72 -14.50 6.39
CA SER A 141 -4.78 -13.90 7.74
C SER A 141 -3.42 -13.97 8.46
N LEU A 142 -3.19 -13.04 9.38
CA LEU A 142 -1.98 -12.90 10.21
C LEU A 142 -0.66 -12.64 9.46
N ILE A 143 -0.66 -12.53 8.13
CA ILE A 143 0.54 -12.08 7.41
C ILE A 143 0.86 -10.62 7.82
N PRO A 144 2.07 -10.31 8.30
CA PRO A 144 2.44 -8.96 8.70
C PRO A 144 2.76 -8.07 7.50
N GLY A 145 2.63 -6.77 7.70
CA GLY A 145 2.92 -5.75 6.68
C GLY A 145 1.66 -5.03 6.23
N ASN A 146 1.74 -4.38 5.08
CA ASN A 146 0.66 -3.54 4.57
C ASN A 146 0.14 -4.08 3.23
N VAL A 147 -1.08 -3.71 2.88
CA VAL A 147 -1.75 -4.06 1.62
C VAL A 147 -0.88 -3.76 0.40
N GLY A 148 -0.18 -2.62 0.35
CA GLY A 148 0.66 -2.25 -0.79
C GLY A 148 1.89 -3.13 -0.99
N ALA A 149 2.35 -3.82 0.06
CA ALA A 149 3.46 -4.77 -0.04
C ALA A 149 2.99 -6.17 -0.48
N SER A 150 1.69 -6.46 -0.40
CA SER A 150 1.12 -7.77 -0.72
C SER A 150 1.39 -8.22 -2.17
N PRO A 151 1.33 -7.34 -3.21
CA PRO A 151 1.59 -7.76 -4.58
C PRO A 151 3.09 -7.86 -4.89
N MET A 152 3.95 -7.15 -4.16
CA MET A 152 5.40 -7.09 -4.42
C MET A 152 6.02 -8.48 -4.53
N GLN A 153 5.65 -9.36 -3.60
CA GLN A 153 6.14 -10.73 -3.54
C GLN A 153 5.00 -11.74 -3.70
N ASN A 154 3.84 -11.35 -4.23
CA ASN A 154 2.66 -12.21 -4.33
C ASN A 154 2.48 -13.06 -3.05
N ILE A 155 2.21 -12.39 -1.92
CA ILE A 155 2.15 -13.07 -0.62
C ILE A 155 1.18 -14.25 -0.69
N GLY A 156 1.50 -15.32 0.03
CA GLY A 156 0.68 -16.52 0.01
C GLY A 156 0.91 -17.41 1.21
N ALA A 157 -0.16 -18.01 1.69
CA ALA A 157 -0.18 -18.94 2.82
C ALA A 157 -1.36 -19.91 2.64
N TYR A 158 -1.23 -21.10 3.23
CA TYR A 158 -2.28 -22.12 3.23
C TYR A 158 -2.89 -22.42 1.83
N GLY A 159 -2.05 -22.44 0.80
CA GLY A 159 -2.46 -22.79 -0.57
C GLY A 159 -3.11 -21.66 -1.38
N VAL A 160 -3.21 -20.45 -0.83
CA VAL A 160 -3.72 -19.26 -1.53
C VAL A 160 -2.61 -18.23 -1.67
N GLU A 161 -2.61 -17.50 -2.77
CA GLU A 161 -1.75 -16.35 -3.05
C GLU A 161 -2.60 -15.11 -3.41
N VAL A 162 -2.03 -13.90 -3.25
CA VAL A 162 -2.72 -12.65 -3.61
C VAL A 162 -3.27 -12.67 -5.03
N LYS A 163 -2.50 -13.22 -5.98
CA LYS A 163 -2.92 -13.28 -7.39
C LYS A 163 -4.27 -13.99 -7.59
N ASP A 164 -4.65 -14.90 -6.69
CA ASP A 164 -5.86 -15.73 -6.83
C ASP A 164 -7.13 -14.90 -6.64
N HIS A 165 -7.03 -13.81 -5.86
CA HIS A 165 -8.12 -12.86 -5.62
C HIS A 165 -7.80 -11.46 -6.16
N PHE A 166 -6.72 -11.28 -6.92
CA PHE A 166 -6.30 -9.96 -7.37
C PHE A 166 -7.18 -9.41 -8.50
N ALA A 167 -7.65 -8.18 -8.37
CA ALA A 167 -8.37 -7.48 -9.43
C ALA A 167 -7.44 -6.54 -10.21
N TRP A 168 -6.85 -5.57 -9.52
CA TRP A 168 -5.93 -4.59 -10.07
C TRP A 168 -5.19 -3.88 -8.93
N LEU A 169 -4.14 -3.14 -9.27
CA LEU A 169 -3.52 -2.17 -8.37
C LEU A 169 -3.26 -0.85 -9.08
N ASP A 170 -3.18 0.23 -8.32
CA ASP A 170 -2.69 1.51 -8.81
C ASP A 170 -1.30 1.78 -8.20
N ALA A 171 -0.37 2.20 -9.05
CA ALA A 171 0.99 2.52 -8.66
C ALA A 171 1.46 3.85 -9.28
N VAL A 172 2.31 4.56 -8.54
CA VAL A 172 2.94 5.80 -9.00
C VAL A 172 4.33 5.51 -9.53
N ARG A 173 4.59 5.96 -10.75
CA ARG A 173 5.93 5.93 -11.35
C ARG A 173 6.82 6.96 -10.68
N ILE A 174 7.99 6.51 -10.21
CA ILE A 174 8.94 7.35 -9.47
C ILE A 174 9.51 8.48 -10.33
N GLU A 175 9.73 8.23 -11.63
CA GLU A 175 10.38 9.16 -12.55
C GLU A 175 9.65 10.51 -12.71
N ASP A 176 8.32 10.43 -12.84
CA ASP A 176 7.46 11.56 -13.24
C ASP A 176 6.19 11.72 -12.37
N GLY A 177 5.97 10.83 -11.39
CA GLY A 177 4.80 10.89 -10.50
C GLY A 177 3.48 10.50 -11.17
N ALA A 178 3.54 9.89 -12.36
CA ALA A 178 2.37 9.42 -13.09
C ALA A 178 1.71 8.24 -12.37
N LEU A 179 0.38 8.24 -12.30
CA LEU A 179 -0.40 7.13 -11.75
C LEU A 179 -0.75 6.16 -12.88
N GLU A 180 -0.45 4.87 -12.70
CA GLU A 180 -0.82 3.82 -13.63
C GLU A 180 -1.52 2.67 -12.92
N ARG A 181 -2.51 2.09 -13.60
CA ARG A 181 -3.18 0.87 -13.17
C ARG A 181 -2.53 -0.37 -13.80
N PHE A 182 -2.28 -1.35 -12.95
CA PHE A 182 -1.79 -2.67 -13.30
C PHE A 182 -2.91 -3.70 -13.10
N ASP A 183 -3.19 -4.48 -14.14
CA ASP A 183 -3.97 -5.71 -14.02
C ASP A 183 -3.05 -6.89 -13.68
N ALA A 184 -3.63 -8.08 -13.55
CA ALA A 184 -2.87 -9.29 -13.22
C ALA A 184 -1.80 -9.63 -14.28
N ALA A 185 -2.11 -9.40 -15.56
CA ALA A 185 -1.20 -9.67 -16.67
C ALA A 185 0.03 -8.76 -16.62
N LYS A 186 -0.16 -7.46 -16.38
CA LYS A 186 0.92 -6.50 -16.18
C LYS A 186 1.75 -6.78 -14.93
N CYS A 187 1.11 -7.24 -13.85
CA CYS A 187 1.83 -7.58 -12.61
C CYS A 187 2.74 -8.81 -12.77
N ASN A 188 2.45 -9.68 -13.74
CA ASN A 188 3.24 -10.88 -14.06
C ASN A 188 3.60 -11.70 -12.81
N PHE A 189 2.58 -12.06 -12.02
CA PHE A 189 2.77 -12.76 -10.75
C PHE A 189 3.39 -14.15 -10.95
N GLY A 190 4.29 -14.52 -10.05
CA GLY A 190 4.84 -15.86 -9.91
C GLY A 190 4.92 -16.28 -8.44
N TYR A 191 5.49 -17.45 -8.19
CA TYR A 191 5.73 -17.89 -6.81
C TYR A 191 6.73 -16.94 -6.12
N ARG A 192 6.25 -16.22 -5.10
CA ARG A 192 7.01 -15.19 -4.37
C ARG A 192 7.57 -14.05 -5.24
N GLU A 193 6.89 -13.74 -6.35
CA GLU A 193 7.41 -12.87 -7.39
C GLU A 193 6.32 -12.00 -8.05
N SER A 194 6.74 -10.83 -8.53
CA SER A 194 6.00 -9.96 -9.45
C SER A 194 6.97 -9.18 -10.33
N VAL A 195 6.44 -8.47 -11.33
CA VAL A 195 7.20 -7.54 -12.17
C VAL A 195 7.95 -6.47 -11.33
N PHE A 196 7.41 -6.08 -10.17
CA PHE A 196 7.99 -5.07 -9.28
C PHE A 196 9.29 -5.54 -8.59
N LYS A 197 9.59 -6.83 -8.60
CA LYS A 197 10.86 -7.40 -8.12
C LYS A 197 11.87 -7.64 -9.24
N ARG A 198 11.44 -7.56 -10.50
CA ARG A 198 12.22 -7.92 -11.68
C ARG A 198 12.36 -6.72 -12.63
N GLU A 199 11.67 -6.74 -13.75
CA GLU A 199 11.82 -5.79 -14.87
C GLU A 199 11.48 -4.35 -14.44
N GLU A 200 10.56 -4.20 -13.50
CA GLU A 200 10.05 -2.93 -13.02
C GLU A 200 10.55 -2.55 -11.62
N ARG A 201 11.64 -3.20 -11.17
CA ARG A 201 12.24 -2.96 -9.85
C ARG A 201 12.68 -1.50 -9.69
N GLY A 202 12.22 -0.87 -8.61
CA GLY A 202 12.62 0.48 -8.24
C GLY A 202 11.98 1.59 -9.07
N LYS A 203 10.98 1.28 -9.90
CA LYS A 203 10.30 2.27 -10.75
C LYS A 203 8.93 2.70 -10.23
N TRP A 204 8.32 1.92 -9.33
CA TRP A 204 6.91 2.09 -8.93
C TRP A 204 6.71 2.07 -7.41
N ILE A 205 5.71 2.83 -6.96
CA ILE A 205 5.21 2.84 -5.59
C ILE A 205 3.73 2.46 -5.63
N ILE A 206 3.38 1.28 -5.13
CA ILE A 206 1.98 0.83 -5.06
C ILE A 206 1.25 1.71 -4.04
N VAL A 207 0.10 2.26 -4.43
CA VAL A 207 -0.70 3.18 -3.59
C VAL A 207 -2.09 2.65 -3.28
N ARG A 208 -2.60 1.71 -4.06
CA ARG A 208 -3.87 1.01 -3.83
C ARG A 208 -3.84 -0.39 -4.45
N VAL A 209 -4.48 -1.36 -3.81
CA VAL A 209 -4.66 -2.73 -4.32
C VAL A 209 -6.14 -3.10 -4.22
N ALA A 210 -6.65 -3.84 -5.20
CA ALA A 210 -8.03 -4.29 -5.25
C ALA A 210 -8.14 -5.80 -5.43
N PHE A 211 -9.16 -6.38 -4.82
CA PHE A 211 -9.39 -7.81 -4.74
C PHE A 211 -10.81 -8.16 -5.17
N HIS A 212 -10.97 -9.25 -5.91
CA HIS A 212 -12.24 -9.90 -6.18
C HIS A 212 -12.60 -10.79 -4.98
N LEU A 213 -13.67 -10.43 -4.29
CA LEU A 213 -14.20 -11.13 -3.12
C LEU A 213 -15.68 -11.46 -3.33
N ASP A 214 -16.15 -12.48 -2.63
CA ASP A 214 -17.52 -12.99 -2.71
C ASP A 214 -18.18 -13.12 -1.31
N ARG A 215 -19.48 -13.39 -1.29
CA ARG A 215 -20.31 -13.53 -0.09
C ARG A 215 -21.28 -14.70 -0.21
#